data_AF-A0AAD8S8Y6-F1
#
_entry.id   AF-A0AAD8S8Y6-F1
#
_cell.length_a   1.000
_cell.length_b   1.000
_cell.length_c   1.000
_cell.angle_alpha   90.00
_cell.angle_beta   90.00
_cell.angle_gamma   90.00
#
_symmetry.space_group_name_H-M   'P 1'
#
loop_
_entity.id
_entity.type
_entity.pdbx_description
1 polymer ?
#
loop_
_entity_poly.entity_id
_entity_poly.type
_entity_poly.pdbx_seq_one_letter_code
_entity_poly.pdbx_strand_id
1 'polypeptide(L)'
;MHYWLKASKRAGCSPSLNYLGFATRLDKITSSRAQIEWYKALFDANRGYYDLFKQRRSPKMFDRANMCRPKLVQFSDGMLSMLDNSQLPHDFHRRAKYLVYAARFYQLPVQPLDIADYHHNKIHRTRGSYISHGHEIRQGQHHHHS
;
A
#
# COMPACT_ATOMS: atom_id res chain seq x y z
N MET A 1 -45.15 20.37 -4.77
CA MET A 1 -44.10 20.80 -5.72
C MET A 1 -42.83 19.97 -5.44
N HIS A 2 -42.68 18.83 -6.13
CA HIS A 2 -41.56 17.89 -5.97
C HIS A 2 -40.32 18.42 -6.72
N TYR A 3 -39.30 18.92 -6.04
CA TYR A 3 -38.08 19.38 -6.73
C TYR A 3 -36.79 19.19 -5.92
N TRP A 4 -36.46 17.96 -5.51
CA TRP A 4 -35.09 17.64 -5.03
C TRP A 4 -34.52 16.27 -5.47
N LEU A 5 -35.23 15.46 -6.27
CA LEU A 5 -34.77 14.12 -6.68
C LEU A 5 -33.88 14.09 -7.94
N LYS A 6 -33.14 15.15 -8.26
CA LYS A 6 -32.32 15.22 -9.49
C LYS A 6 -30.83 15.54 -9.28
N ALA A 7 -30.25 15.17 -8.14
CA ALA A 7 -28.81 15.32 -7.91
C ALA A 7 -28.07 14.01 -7.53
N SER A 8 -28.68 12.84 -7.66
CA SER A 8 -28.04 11.56 -7.25
C SER A 8 -27.84 10.56 -8.40
N LYS A 9 -27.57 11.04 -9.62
CA LYS A 9 -27.32 10.18 -10.80
C LYS A 9 -25.94 10.40 -11.44
N ARG A 10 -24.96 10.90 -10.67
CA ARG A 10 -23.57 11.02 -11.11
C ARG A 10 -22.60 10.54 -10.04
N ALA A 11 -22.72 9.28 -9.65
CA ALA A 11 -21.62 8.54 -9.05
C ALA A 11 -21.58 7.19 -9.75
N GLY A 12 -20.57 7.00 -10.61
CA GLY A 12 -20.32 5.72 -11.24
C GLY A 12 -20.15 4.66 -10.14
N CYS A 13 -20.93 3.58 -10.26
CA CYS A 13 -21.01 2.44 -9.34
C CYS A 13 -21.64 2.74 -7.96
N SER A 14 -22.69 1.98 -7.62
CA SER A 14 -23.31 1.97 -6.29
C SER A 14 -22.25 1.83 -5.18
N PRO A 15 -22.35 2.56 -4.06
CA PRO A 15 -21.46 2.41 -2.90
C PRO A 15 -21.31 0.96 -2.41
N SER A 16 -22.34 0.12 -2.62
CA SER A 16 -22.30 -1.31 -2.31
C SER A 16 -21.38 -2.13 -3.23
N LEU A 17 -21.30 -1.79 -4.52
CA LEU A 17 -20.39 -2.43 -5.48
C LEU A 17 -18.94 -2.04 -5.20
N ASN A 18 -18.71 -0.78 -4.83
CA ASN A 18 -17.39 -0.30 -4.39
C ASN A 18 -16.93 -1.02 -3.12
N TYR A 19 -17.85 -1.27 -2.18
CA TYR A 19 -17.57 -2.01 -0.95
C TYR A 19 -17.22 -3.49 -1.21
N LEU A 20 -17.96 -4.19 -2.08
CA LEU A 20 -17.68 -5.59 -2.41
C LEU A 20 -16.32 -5.74 -3.10
N GLY A 21 -16.05 -4.89 -4.11
CA GLY A 21 -14.74 -4.87 -4.78
C GLY A 21 -13.60 -4.50 -3.82
N PHE A 22 -13.88 -3.65 -2.83
CA PHE A 22 -12.94 -3.33 -1.76
C PHE A 22 -12.65 -4.54 -0.86
N ALA A 23 -13.67 -5.29 -0.43
CA ALA A 23 -13.51 -6.48 0.41
C ALA A 23 -12.66 -7.56 -0.28
N THR A 24 -12.88 -7.82 -1.57
CA THR A 24 -12.05 -8.77 -2.33
C THR A 24 -10.59 -8.30 -2.47
N ARG A 25 -10.36 -7.00 -2.64
CA ARG A 25 -9.00 -6.43 -2.67
C ARG A 25 -8.32 -6.55 -1.29
N LEU A 26 -9.07 -6.32 -0.21
CA LEU A 26 -8.57 -6.42 1.16
C LEU A 26 -8.06 -7.83 1.49
N ASP A 27 -8.76 -8.87 1.04
CA ASP A 27 -8.33 -10.26 1.24
C ASP A 27 -6.98 -10.57 0.56
N LYS A 28 -6.84 -10.16 -0.71
CA LYS A 28 -5.58 -10.30 -1.47
C LYS A 28 -4.42 -9.54 -0.82
N ILE A 29 -4.71 -8.38 -0.25
CA ILE A 29 -3.70 -7.54 0.43
C ILE A 29 -3.33 -8.11 1.79
N THR A 30 -4.26 -8.76 2.48
CA THR A 30 -3.98 -9.49 3.71
C THR A 30 -2.99 -10.62 3.47
N SER A 31 -3.16 -11.37 2.38
CA SER A 31 -2.17 -12.37 1.93
C SER A 31 -0.81 -11.75 1.61
N SER A 32 -0.78 -10.59 0.95
CA SER A 32 0.48 -9.89 0.63
C SER A 32 1.20 -9.40 1.89
N ARG A 33 0.45 -8.94 2.89
CA ARG A 33 1.00 -8.53 4.19
C ARG A 33 1.59 -9.72 4.95
N ALA A 34 0.89 -10.85 4.97
CA ALA A 34 1.38 -12.06 5.62
C ALA A 34 2.73 -12.51 5.05
N GLN A 35 2.95 -12.37 3.74
CA GLN A 35 4.24 -12.66 3.12
C GLN A 35 5.36 -11.73 3.60
N ILE A 36 5.08 -10.43 3.77
CA ILE A 36 6.07 -9.48 4.31
C ILE A 36 6.35 -9.75 5.79
N GLU A 37 5.33 -10.04 6.59
CA GLU A 37 5.53 -10.38 8.01
C GLU A 37 6.29 -11.69 8.16
N TRP A 38 6.03 -12.68 7.31
CA TRP A 38 6.80 -13.93 7.29
C TRP A 38 8.26 -13.69 6.88
N TYR A 39 8.50 -12.85 5.87
CA TYR A 39 9.85 -12.43 5.50
C TYR A 39 10.57 -11.77 6.69
N LYS A 40 9.91 -10.84 7.38
CA LYS A 40 10.47 -10.18 8.57
C LYS A 40 10.81 -11.21 9.64
N ALA A 41 9.86 -12.05 10.04
CA ALA A 41 10.05 -13.06 11.08
C ALA A 41 11.20 -14.03 10.77
N LEU A 42 11.38 -14.40 9.50
CA LEU A 42 12.45 -15.31 9.07
C LEU A 42 13.85 -14.70 9.23
N PHE A 43 13.95 -13.36 9.12
CA PHE A 43 15.24 -12.66 9.00
C PHE A 43 15.54 -11.70 10.15
N ASP A 44 14.58 -11.48 11.06
CA ASP A 44 14.71 -10.57 12.20
C ASP A 44 15.80 -11.03 13.18
N ALA A 45 15.89 -12.35 13.42
CA ALA A 45 16.82 -12.93 14.38
C ALA A 45 18.30 -12.93 13.95
N ASN A 46 18.59 -12.75 12.65
CA ASN A 46 19.96 -12.89 12.11
C ASN A 46 20.68 -11.54 11.95
N ARG A 47 20.47 -10.88 10.80
CA ARG A 47 21.13 -9.62 10.41
C ARG A 47 20.15 -8.45 10.33
N GLY A 48 18.91 -8.66 10.72
CA GLY A 48 17.81 -7.75 10.44
C GLY A 48 17.31 -7.89 9.01
N TYR A 49 15.99 -7.93 8.85
CA TYR A 49 15.32 -8.07 7.55
C TYR A 49 15.66 -6.92 6.59
N TYR A 50 15.95 -5.72 7.10
CA TYR A 50 16.33 -4.55 6.32
C TYR A 50 17.62 -4.77 5.51
N ASP A 51 18.70 -5.19 6.16
CA ASP A 51 20.01 -5.34 5.50
C ASP A 51 20.02 -6.49 4.51
N LEU A 52 19.29 -7.57 4.82
CA LEU A 52 19.13 -8.70 3.93
C LEU A 52 18.33 -8.34 2.67
N PHE A 53 17.28 -7.54 2.82
CA PHE A 53 16.50 -7.02 1.70
C PHE A 53 17.34 -6.06 0.85
N LYS A 54 18.08 -5.14 1.48
CA LYS A 54 19.01 -4.21 0.80
C LYS A 54 20.11 -4.94 0.04
N GLN A 55 20.57 -6.09 0.52
CA GLN A 55 21.57 -6.91 -0.17
C GLN A 55 20.96 -7.90 -1.17
N ARG A 56 19.62 -7.94 -1.29
CA ARG A 56 18.87 -8.91 -2.10
C ARG A 56 19.28 -10.36 -1.84
N ARG A 57 19.57 -10.68 -0.57
CA ARG A 57 19.89 -12.06 -0.16
C ARG A 57 18.64 -12.92 -0.19
N SER A 58 18.83 -14.22 -0.45
CA SER A 58 17.74 -15.19 -0.61
C SER A 58 16.74 -14.79 -1.71
N PRO A 59 17.15 -14.85 -3.00
CA PRO A 59 16.41 -14.29 -4.13
C PRO A 59 14.92 -14.63 -4.14
N LYS A 60 14.56 -15.90 -3.94
CA LYS A 60 13.15 -16.35 -3.91
C LYS A 60 12.30 -15.62 -2.85
N MET A 61 12.86 -15.37 -1.67
CA MET A 61 12.15 -14.70 -0.58
C MET A 61 12.12 -13.18 -0.78
N PHE A 62 13.24 -12.63 -1.28
CA PHE A 62 13.31 -11.24 -1.69
C PHE A 62 12.26 -10.93 -2.78
N ASP A 63 12.20 -11.70 -3.86
CA ASP A 63 11.28 -11.46 -4.98
C ASP A 63 9.83 -11.44 -4.51
N ARG A 64 9.43 -12.38 -3.65
CA ARG A 64 8.08 -12.42 -3.07
C ARG A 64 7.77 -11.17 -2.25
N ALA A 65 8.66 -10.80 -1.32
CA ALA A 65 8.48 -9.61 -0.49
C ALA A 65 8.47 -8.33 -1.34
N ASN A 66 9.36 -8.23 -2.33
CA ASN A 66 9.48 -7.11 -3.26
C ASN A 66 8.25 -6.98 -4.16
N MET A 67 7.62 -8.07 -4.59
CA MET A 67 6.35 -8.05 -5.34
C MET A 67 5.14 -7.67 -4.48
N CYS A 68 5.13 -8.04 -3.20
CA CYS A 68 4.04 -7.73 -2.27
C CYS A 68 4.07 -6.26 -1.81
N ARG A 69 5.26 -5.68 -1.66
CA ARG A 69 5.49 -4.32 -1.18
C ARG A 69 4.71 -3.23 -1.96
N PRO A 70 4.84 -3.09 -3.30
CA PRO A 70 4.12 -2.06 -4.05
C PRO A 70 2.60 -2.27 -4.02
N LYS A 71 2.13 -3.52 -3.96
CA LYS A 71 0.69 -3.82 -3.88
C LYS A 71 0.07 -3.26 -2.59
N LEU A 72 0.79 -3.37 -1.47
CA LEU A 72 0.38 -2.81 -0.18
C LEU A 72 0.32 -1.28 -0.19
N VAL A 73 1.30 -0.64 -0.83
CA VAL A 73 1.32 0.82 -1.01
C VAL A 73 0.15 1.27 -1.87
N GLN A 74 -0.02 0.67 -3.06
CA GLN A 74 -1.11 1.00 -3.99
C GLN A 74 -2.49 0.81 -3.37
N PHE A 75 -2.69 -0.26 -2.61
CA PHE A 75 -3.95 -0.47 -1.91
C PHE A 75 -4.21 0.62 -0.86
N SER A 76 -3.18 1.00 -0.11
CA SER A 76 -3.27 2.05 0.91
C SER A 76 -3.61 3.40 0.28
N ASP A 77 -2.94 3.75 -0.83
CA ASP A 77 -3.17 5.00 -1.57
C ASP A 77 -4.56 5.00 -2.23
N GLY A 78 -4.98 3.87 -2.83
CA GLY A 78 -6.31 3.71 -3.41
C GLY A 78 -7.42 3.82 -2.36
N MET A 79 -7.19 3.29 -1.16
CA MET A 79 -8.12 3.40 -0.04
C MET A 79 -8.24 4.85 0.46
N LEU A 80 -7.13 5.58 0.58
CA LEU A 80 -7.12 7.01 0.92
C LEU A 80 -7.89 7.82 -0.13
N SER A 81 -7.64 7.57 -1.42
CA SER A 81 -8.37 8.22 -2.51
C SER A 81 -9.87 7.91 -2.49
N MET A 82 -10.28 6.67 -2.23
CA MET A 82 -11.71 6.33 -2.10
C MET A 82 -12.36 7.02 -0.90
N LEU A 83 -11.60 7.24 0.19
CA LEU A 83 -12.07 7.95 1.37
C LEU A 83 -12.27 9.44 1.07
N ASP A 84 -11.28 10.09 0.45
CA ASP A 84 -11.33 11.51 0.08
C ASP A 84 -12.48 11.80 -0.90
N ASN A 85 -12.76 10.86 -1.81
CA ASN A 85 -13.83 10.98 -2.80
C ASN A 85 -15.21 10.51 -2.29
N SER A 86 -15.37 10.19 -1.00
CA SER A 86 -16.63 9.70 -0.42
C SER A 86 -17.25 8.51 -1.19
N GLN A 87 -16.42 7.66 -1.81
CA GLN A 87 -16.89 6.52 -2.62
C GLN A 87 -17.27 5.31 -1.76
N LEU A 88 -17.07 5.42 -0.45
CA LEU A 88 -17.33 4.40 0.55
C LEU A 88 -18.62 4.75 1.30
N PRO A 89 -19.40 3.75 1.76
CA PRO A 89 -20.68 4.00 2.44
C PRO A 89 -20.57 5.00 3.60
N HIS A 90 -21.62 5.77 3.89
CA HIS A 90 -21.58 6.81 4.94
C HIS A 90 -21.14 6.28 6.33
N ASP A 91 -21.55 5.05 6.67
CA ASP A 91 -21.18 4.38 7.93
C ASP A 91 -19.72 3.89 7.95
N PHE A 92 -19.04 3.94 6.81
CA PHE A 92 -17.63 3.61 6.67
C PHE A 92 -16.74 4.57 7.46
N HIS A 93 -17.17 5.82 7.69
CA HIS A 93 -16.45 6.77 8.55
C HIS A 93 -16.40 6.33 10.03
N ARG A 94 -17.44 5.64 10.53
CA ARG A 94 -17.39 4.98 11.85
C ARG A 94 -16.40 3.81 11.86
N ARG A 95 -16.20 3.16 10.72
CA ARG A 95 -15.15 2.15 10.49
C ARG A 95 -13.80 2.79 10.14
N ALA A 96 -13.72 4.10 9.85
CA ALA A 96 -12.50 4.78 9.40
C ALA A 96 -11.40 4.74 10.47
N LYS A 97 -11.73 4.64 11.75
CA LYS A 97 -10.74 4.32 12.79
C LYS A 97 -9.99 3.02 12.43
N TYR A 98 -10.71 1.95 12.09
CA TYR A 98 -10.11 0.68 11.65
C TYR A 98 -9.34 0.80 10.35
N LEU A 99 -9.72 1.69 9.43
CA LEU A 99 -9.02 1.90 8.17
C LEU A 99 -7.78 2.78 8.31
N VAL A 100 -7.79 3.78 9.18
CA VAL A 100 -6.60 4.55 9.55
C VAL A 100 -5.62 3.63 10.27
N TYR A 101 -6.10 2.75 11.16
CA TYR A 101 -5.29 1.68 11.70
C TYR A 101 -4.78 0.76 10.58
N ALA A 102 -5.63 0.29 9.66
CA ALA A 102 -5.24 -0.60 8.58
C ALA A 102 -4.19 0.05 7.64
N ALA A 103 -4.41 1.30 7.21
CA ALA A 103 -3.47 2.09 6.41
C ALA A 103 -2.10 2.15 7.10
N ARG A 104 -2.10 2.49 8.39
CA ARG A 104 -0.88 2.58 9.20
C ARG A 104 -0.25 1.19 9.42
N PHE A 105 -1.07 0.14 9.50
CA PHE A 105 -0.68 -1.27 9.65
C PHE A 105 -0.09 -1.88 8.36
N TYR A 106 -0.45 -1.35 7.20
CA TYR A 106 0.09 -1.72 5.88
C TYR A 106 1.33 -0.90 5.51
N GLN A 107 1.46 0.34 5.98
CA GLN A 107 2.62 1.21 5.71
C GLN A 107 3.86 0.87 6.58
N LEU A 108 3.67 0.58 7.87
CA LEU A 108 4.79 0.36 8.81
C LEU A 108 5.76 -0.78 8.43
N PRO A 109 5.31 -1.96 7.97
CA PRO A 109 6.24 -3.04 7.58
C PRO A 109 6.92 -2.77 6.24
N VAL A 110 6.28 -1.98 5.38
CA VAL A 110 6.69 -1.74 3.99
C VAL A 110 7.73 -0.64 3.92
N GLN A 111 7.59 0.40 4.74
CA GLN A 111 8.46 1.57 4.72
C GLN A 111 9.96 1.23 4.88
N PRO A 112 10.39 0.35 5.81
CA PRO A 112 11.80 -0.04 5.91
C PRO A 112 12.30 -0.78 4.66
N LEU A 113 11.45 -1.59 4.01
CA LEU A 113 11.80 -2.29 2.78
C LEU A 113 11.91 -1.33 1.60
N ASP A 114 11.04 -0.32 1.51
CA ASP A 114 11.13 0.74 0.50
C ASP A 114 12.44 1.53 0.66
N ILE A 115 12.82 1.87 1.89
CA ILE A 115 14.08 2.54 2.21
C ILE A 115 15.27 1.64 1.83
N ALA A 116 15.20 0.34 2.13
CA ALA A 116 16.26 -0.62 1.78
C ALA A 116 16.53 -0.64 0.27
N ASP A 117 15.47 -0.71 -0.54
CA ASP A 117 15.58 -0.69 -1.99
C ASP A 117 16.00 0.68 -2.54
N TYR A 118 15.56 1.78 -1.93
CA TYR A 118 16.02 3.13 -2.24
C TYR A 118 17.53 3.28 -2.09
N HIS A 119 18.09 2.74 -1.00
CA HIS A 119 19.53 2.74 -0.78
C HIS A 119 20.27 1.75 -1.65
N HIS A 120 19.71 0.56 -1.91
CA HIS A 120 20.29 -0.43 -2.82
C HIS A 120 20.49 0.15 -4.23
N ASN A 121 19.43 0.77 -4.78
CA ASN A 121 19.44 1.37 -6.12
C ASN A 121 20.20 2.71 -6.17
N LYS A 122 20.87 3.11 -5.09
CA LYS A 122 21.66 4.36 -4.98
C LYS A 122 20.85 5.63 -5.31
N ILE A 123 19.52 5.59 -5.22
CA ILE A 123 18.66 6.73 -5.58
C ILE A 123 18.91 7.92 -4.64
N HIS A 124 19.34 7.65 -3.40
CA HIS A 124 19.80 8.69 -2.48
C HIS A 124 20.93 9.57 -3.02
N ARG A 125 21.75 9.06 -3.95
CA ARG A 125 22.85 9.82 -4.55
C ARG A 125 22.39 10.80 -5.63
N THR A 126 21.23 10.56 -6.22
CA THR A 126 20.70 11.37 -7.33
C THR A 126 19.50 12.24 -6.93
N ARG A 127 18.64 11.74 -6.02
CA ARG A 127 17.43 12.43 -5.56
C ARG A 127 17.49 12.87 -4.09
N GLY A 128 18.61 12.68 -3.38
CA GLY A 128 18.76 13.17 -2.00
C GLY A 128 18.09 12.28 -0.94
N SER A 129 17.43 12.87 0.07
CA SER A 129 16.87 12.09 1.18
C SER A 129 15.58 11.35 0.79
N TYR A 130 15.41 10.12 1.28
CA TYR A 130 14.18 9.34 1.11
C TYR A 130 12.96 10.05 1.73
N ILE A 131 13.13 10.73 2.86
CA ILE A 131 12.02 11.43 3.55
C ILE A 131 11.42 12.51 2.64
N SER A 132 12.25 13.19 1.85
CA SER A 132 11.84 14.29 0.98
C SER A 132 11.13 13.82 -0.30
N HIS A 133 11.43 12.61 -0.80
CA HIS A 133 10.94 12.13 -2.10
C HIS A 133 10.17 10.81 -2.03
N GLY A 134 9.99 10.25 -0.84
CA GLY A 134 9.52 8.89 -0.65
C GLY A 134 8.14 8.63 -1.27
N HIS A 135 7.26 9.64 -1.32
CA HIS A 135 5.94 9.53 -1.95
C HIS A 135 6.01 9.39 -3.47
N GLU A 136 6.82 10.20 -4.16
CA GLU A 136 7.00 10.11 -5.62
C GLU A 136 7.75 8.85 -6.04
N ILE A 137 8.73 8.41 -5.27
CA ILE A 137 9.52 7.21 -5.57
C ILE A 137 8.64 5.96 -5.48
N ARG A 138 7.75 5.89 -4.49
CA ARG A 138 6.77 4.79 -4.34
C ARG A 138 5.87 4.64 -5.55
N GLN A 139 5.51 5.74 -6.22
CA GLN A 139 4.68 5.76 -7.44
C GLN A 139 5.51 5.50 -8.71
N GLY A 140 6.77 5.96 -8.75
CA GLY A 140 7.65 5.90 -9.92
C GLY A 140 8.26 4.52 -10.23
N GLN A 141 8.22 3.55 -9.30
CA GLN A 141 8.78 2.21 -9.55
C GLN A 141 7.96 1.34 -10.52
N HIS A 142 6.77 1.78 -10.95
CA HIS A 142 5.95 1.08 -11.94
C HIS A 142 6.33 1.36 -13.41
N HIS A 143 7.19 2.34 -13.70
CA HIS A 143 7.48 2.79 -15.07
C HIS A 143 8.80 2.28 -15.66
N HIS A 144 9.61 1.53 -14.92
CA HIS A 144 10.96 1.12 -15.37
C HIS A 144 11.13 -0.38 -15.67
N HIS A 145 10.04 -1.12 -15.88
CA HIS A 145 10.10 -2.45 -16.49
C HIS A 145 9.11 -2.50 -17.66
N SER A 146 9.56 -2.02 -18.81
CA SER A 146 9.08 -2.39 -20.14
C SER A 146 10.30 -2.61 -21.02
#